data_AF-A0A327NUE5-F1
#
_entry.id   AF-A0A327NUE5-F1
#
_cell.length_a   1.000
_cell.length_b   1.000
_cell.length_c   1.000
_cell.angle_alpha   90.00
_cell.angle_beta   90.00
_cell.angle_gamma   90.00
#
_symmetry.space_group_name_H-M   'P 1'
#
loop_
_entity.id
_entity.type
_entity.pdbx_description
1 polymer ?
#
loop_
_entity_poly.entity_id
_entity_poly.type
_entity_poly.pdbx_seq_one_letter_code
_entity_poly.pdbx_strand_id
1 'polypeptide(L)'
;MDRHSHNLKQQIEHVLNWEQSSHWRFRDFVHLSELIRTHTNQVVDANELAVFWQSSVVRSPFFLDTLAQFVDYADWEDFCTRNFYGIVEADEETRMLHAPMWEIPSRWVVVICWLSVIASVVVGVLLVWKH
;
A
#
# COMPACT_ATOMS: atom_id res chain seq x y z
N MET A 1 18.81 14.66 -1.39
CA MET A 1 17.38 14.35 -1.09
C MET A 1 16.95 13.01 -1.67
N ASP A 2 17.84 12.28 -2.35
CA ASP A 2 17.48 11.18 -3.23
C ASP A 2 17.13 9.87 -2.52
N ARG A 3 17.71 9.60 -1.34
CA ARG A 3 17.50 8.32 -0.64
C ARG A 3 16.06 8.14 -0.14
N HIS A 4 15.49 9.16 0.49
CA HIS A 4 14.13 9.08 1.00
C HIS A 4 13.11 9.00 -0.15
N SER A 5 13.31 9.77 -1.22
CA SER A 5 12.46 9.69 -2.41
C SER A 5 12.55 8.32 -3.09
N HIS A 6 13.73 7.68 -3.10
CA HIS A 6 13.88 6.31 -3.60
C HIS A 6 13.14 5.29 -2.73
N ASN A 7 13.30 5.37 -1.40
CA ASN A 7 12.56 4.51 -0.46
C ASN A 7 11.05 4.66 -0.63
N LEU A 8 10.55 5.89 -0.81
CA LEU A 8 9.13 6.15 -1.04
C LEU A 8 8.64 5.48 -2.33
N LYS A 9 9.38 5.62 -3.43
CA LYS A 9 9.04 4.93 -4.70
C LYS A 9 8.99 3.41 -4.52
N GLN A 10 9.98 2.84 -3.82
CA GLN A 10 10.01 1.39 -3.56
C GLN A 10 8.83 0.92 -2.71
N GLN A 11 8.44 1.69 -1.69
CA GLN A 11 7.26 1.35 -0.89
C GLN A 11 5.98 1.42 -1.72
N ILE A 12 5.82 2.44 -2.57
CA ILE A 12 4.68 2.55 -3.48
C ILE A 12 4.66 1.35 -4.44
N GLU A 13 5.78 1.01 -5.06
CA GLU A 13 5.90 -0.16 -5.93
C GLU A 13 5.54 -1.47 -5.20
N HIS A 14 5.94 -1.60 -3.94
CA HIS A 14 5.60 -2.75 -3.10
C HIS A 14 4.10 -2.84 -2.81
N VAL A 15 3.47 -1.73 -2.44
CA VAL A 15 2.01 -1.66 -2.17
C VAL A 15 1.20 -1.97 -3.42
N LEU A 16 1.63 -1.47 -4.57
CA LEU A 16 0.96 -1.71 -5.85
C LEU A 16 1.13 -3.16 -6.33
N ASN A 17 2.23 -3.82 -5.96
CA ASN A 17 2.61 -5.14 -6.45
C ASN A 17 2.59 -5.22 -7.99
N TRP A 18 3.01 -4.13 -8.65
CA TRP A 18 3.18 -4.05 -10.10
C TRP A 18 4.60 -4.46 -10.50
N GLU A 19 4.86 -4.53 -11.81
CA GLU A 19 6.23 -4.64 -12.31
C GLU A 19 7.06 -3.42 -11.86
N GLN A 20 8.39 -3.53 -11.93
CA GLN A 20 9.29 -2.43 -11.59
C GLN A 20 8.96 -1.17 -12.40
N SER A 21 9.09 0.00 -11.78
CA SER A 21 8.72 1.27 -12.41
C SER A 21 9.51 1.61 -13.67
N SER A 22 10.65 0.95 -13.91
CA SER A 22 11.40 0.98 -15.17
C SER A 22 10.59 0.51 -16.40
N HIS A 23 9.55 -0.30 -16.18
CA HIS A 23 8.67 -0.82 -17.23
C HIS A 23 7.34 -0.06 -17.37
N TRP A 24 7.07 0.88 -16.45
CA TRP A 24 5.82 1.62 -16.44
C TRP A 24 5.70 2.51 -17.68
N ARG A 25 4.51 2.50 -18.26
CA ARG A 25 4.07 3.40 -19.32
C ARG A 25 3.21 4.51 -18.73
N PHE A 26 2.97 5.56 -19.51
CA PHE A 26 2.12 6.68 -19.08
C PHE A 26 0.75 6.25 -18.53
N ARG A 27 0.14 5.22 -19.11
CA ARG A 27 -1.14 4.64 -18.63
C ARG A 27 -1.07 4.12 -17.19
N ASP A 28 0.09 3.64 -16.75
CA ASP A 28 0.27 3.08 -15.40
C ASP A 28 0.34 4.23 -14.39
N PHE A 29 0.93 5.37 -14.76
CA PHE A 29 0.88 6.61 -13.97
C PHE A 29 -0.53 7.21 -13.90
N VAL A 30 -1.33 7.11 -14.97
CA VAL A 30 -2.75 7.49 -14.94
C VAL A 30 -3.52 6.61 -13.95
N HIS A 31 -3.26 5.30 -13.97
CA HIS A 31 -3.88 4.38 -13.01
C HIS A 31 -3.45 4.68 -11.57
N LEU A 32 -2.16 4.95 -11.34
CA LEU A 32 -1.64 5.32 -10.04
C LEU A 32 -2.27 6.63 -9.51
N SER A 33 -2.41 7.64 -10.37
CA SER A 33 -3.12 8.89 -10.04
C SER A 33 -4.54 8.61 -9.53
N GLU A 34 -5.26 7.70 -10.18
CA GLU A 34 -6.61 7.31 -9.77
C GLU A 34 -6.63 6.55 -8.43
N LEU A 35 -5.66 5.66 -8.20
CA LEU A 35 -5.51 4.95 -6.92
C LEU A 35 -5.20 5.90 -5.77
N ILE A 36 -4.26 6.83 -5.98
CA ILE A 36 -3.92 7.87 -5.00
C ILE A 36 -5.17 8.67 -4.67
N ARG A 37 -5.91 9.13 -5.68
CA ARG A 37 -7.16 9.87 -5.48
C ARG A 37 -8.19 9.07 -4.69
N THR A 38 -8.33 7.78 -4.98
CA THR A 38 -9.29 6.92 -4.29
C THR A 38 -8.90 6.71 -2.82
N HIS A 39 -7.60 6.63 -2.53
CA HIS A 39 -7.08 6.37 -1.18
C HIS A 39 -7.01 7.62 -0.30
N THR A 40 -6.50 8.73 -0.83
CA THR A 40 -6.20 9.95 -0.07
C THR A 40 -7.21 11.06 -0.29
N ASN A 41 -8.14 10.90 -1.24
CA ASN A 41 -9.06 11.93 -1.73
C ASN A 41 -8.36 13.18 -2.31
N GLN A 42 -7.06 13.06 -2.65
CA GLN A 42 -6.26 14.13 -3.23
C GLN A 42 -5.92 13.83 -4.69
N VAL A 43 -5.91 14.86 -5.53
CA VAL A 43 -5.63 14.71 -6.96
C VAL A 43 -4.16 14.99 -7.21
N VAL A 44 -3.48 14.02 -7.81
CA VAL A 44 -2.09 14.14 -8.25
C VAL A 44 -2.02 13.86 -9.75
N ASP A 45 -1.36 14.74 -10.50
CA ASP A 45 -1.30 14.62 -11.96
C ASP A 45 -0.36 13.48 -12.41
N ALA A 46 -0.79 12.72 -13.43
CA ALA A 46 -0.03 11.57 -13.94
C ALA A 46 1.31 11.96 -14.59
N ASN A 47 1.41 13.16 -15.18
CA ASN A 47 2.66 13.67 -15.72
C ASN A 47 3.61 14.07 -14.58
N GLU A 48 3.09 14.67 -13.51
CA GLU A 48 3.87 14.94 -12.31
C GLU A 48 4.43 13.66 -11.67
N LEU A 49 3.62 12.61 -11.56
CA LEU A 49 4.09 11.28 -11.13
C LEU A 49 5.19 10.76 -12.07
N ALA A 50 4.97 10.77 -13.39
CA ALA A 50 5.97 10.28 -14.34
C ALA A 50 7.32 11.01 -14.22
N VAL A 51 7.30 12.34 -14.08
CA VAL A 51 8.50 13.16 -13.87
C VAL A 51 9.17 12.83 -12.53
N PHE A 52 8.40 12.68 -11.46
CA PHE A 52 8.93 12.30 -10.15
C PHE A 52 9.62 10.94 -10.22
N TRP A 53 9.05 9.93 -10.88
CA TRP A 53 9.68 8.62 -11.01
C TRP A 53 11.00 8.69 -11.78
N GLN A 54 11.07 9.44 -12.87
CA GLN A 54 12.26 9.55 -13.72
C GLN A 54 13.39 10.38 -13.10
N SER A 55 13.04 11.47 -12.41
CA SER A 55 14.02 12.51 -12.02
C SER A 55 14.08 12.81 -10.54
N SER A 56 13.16 12.25 -9.74
CA SER A 56 12.96 12.60 -8.33
C SER A 56 12.68 14.08 -8.09
N VAL A 57 12.34 14.83 -9.13
CA VAL A 57 11.95 16.25 -9.02
C VAL A 57 10.60 16.34 -8.33
N VAL A 58 10.56 17.15 -7.28
CA VAL A 58 9.36 17.40 -6.47
C VAL A 58 8.95 18.85 -6.71
N ARG A 59 7.70 19.08 -7.15
CA ARG A 59 7.20 20.43 -7.43
C ARG A 59 6.58 21.10 -6.20
N SER A 60 6.08 20.32 -5.24
CA SER A 60 5.40 20.82 -4.05
C SER A 60 5.62 19.86 -2.86
N PRO A 61 5.75 20.36 -1.62
CA PRO A 61 5.77 19.51 -0.43
C PRO A 61 4.48 18.69 -0.28
N PHE A 62 3.33 19.28 -0.64
CA PHE A 62 2.04 18.59 -0.62
C PHE A 62 2.04 17.31 -1.46
N PHE A 63 2.75 17.30 -2.59
CA PHE A 63 2.88 16.10 -3.42
C PHE A 63 3.53 14.93 -2.67
N LEU A 64 4.58 15.20 -1.88
CA LEU A 64 5.23 14.17 -1.07
C LEU A 64 4.33 13.72 0.09
N ASP A 65 3.59 14.64 0.70
CA ASP A 65 2.62 14.30 1.74
C ASP A 65 1.53 13.38 1.18
N THR A 66 0.98 13.69 0.00
CA THR A 66 -0.02 12.84 -0.66
C THR A 66 0.52 11.44 -0.94
N LEU A 67 1.77 11.35 -1.43
CA LEU A 67 2.40 10.06 -1.72
C LEU A 67 2.72 9.28 -0.45
N ALA A 68 3.13 9.94 0.63
CA ALA A 68 3.35 9.32 1.94
C ALA A 68 2.02 8.79 2.52
N GLN A 69 0.93 9.57 2.41
CA GLN A 69 -0.42 9.15 2.79
C GLN A 69 -0.95 7.98 1.96
N PHE A 70 -0.56 7.88 0.69
CA PHE A 70 -0.90 6.74 -0.14
C PHE A 70 -0.28 5.43 0.37
N VAL A 71 0.84 5.50 1.08
CA VAL A 71 1.50 4.34 1.73
C VAL A 71 1.30 4.32 3.25
N ASP A 72 0.18 4.89 3.73
CA ASP A 72 -0.27 4.85 5.14
C ASP A 72 0.62 5.59 6.17
N TYR A 73 1.35 6.62 5.74
CA TYR A 73 2.02 7.56 6.64
C TYR A 73 1.18 8.82 6.84
N ALA A 74 1.39 9.53 7.96
CA ALA A 74 0.63 10.75 8.23
C ALA A 74 0.95 11.87 7.21
N ASP A 75 2.24 12.03 6.92
CA ASP A 75 2.81 13.03 6.03
C ASP A 75 4.24 12.62 5.63
N TRP A 76 4.91 13.46 4.83
CA TRP A 76 6.27 13.21 4.37
C TRP A 76 7.31 13.20 5.50
N GLU A 77 7.13 14.00 6.54
CA GLU A 77 8.05 14.07 7.68
C GLU A 77 7.95 12.79 8.53
N ASP A 78 6.74 12.29 8.76
CA ASP A 78 6.47 11.00 9.41
C ASP A 78 7.12 9.85 8.62
N PHE A 79 6.98 9.85 7.29
CA PHE A 79 7.68 8.90 6.42
C PHE A 79 9.19 8.99 6.59
N CYS A 80 9.76 10.20 6.54
CA CYS A 80 11.20 10.39 6.67
C CYS A 80 11.71 9.92 8.03
N THR A 81 10.99 10.23 9.11
CA THR A 81 11.37 9.92 10.49
C THR A 81 11.35 8.41 10.75
N ARG A 82 10.27 7.74 10.36
CA ARG A 82 10.10 6.29 10.52
C ARG A 82 11.07 5.49 9.65
N ASN A 83 11.47 6.04 8.51
CA ASN A 83 12.43 5.42 7.58
C ASN A 83 13.83 6.06 7.67
N PHE A 84 14.11 6.84 8.71
CA PHE A 84 15.41 7.49 8.91
C PHE A 84 16.49 6.49 9.34
N TYR A 85 16.09 5.50 10.13
CA TYR A 85 16.99 4.54 10.77
C TYR A 85 17.04 3.20 10.03
N GLY A 86 17.85 3.15 8.98
CA GLY A 86 18.53 1.92 8.57
C GLY A 86 19.71 1.53 9.48
N ILE A 87 19.84 2.12 10.68
CA ILE A 87 20.89 1.82 11.69
C ILE A 87 20.33 2.04 13.11
N VAL A 88 19.37 1.25 13.55
CA VAL A 88 19.31 0.76 14.93
C VAL A 88 18.81 -0.67 14.80
N GLU A 89 19.50 -1.57 15.50
CA GLU A 89 19.26 -3.00 15.51
C GLU A 89 17.77 -3.32 15.55
N ALA A 90 17.39 -4.38 14.83
CA ALA A 90 16.12 -5.04 14.99
C ALA A 90 15.98 -5.50 16.45
N ASP A 91 15.54 -4.60 17.31
CA ASP A 91 15.02 -4.93 18.61
C ASP A 91 13.60 -5.45 18.37
N GLU A 92 13.52 -6.78 18.48
CA GLU A 92 12.36 -7.64 18.30
C GLU A 92 11.09 -7.12 19.03
N GLU A 93 11.24 -6.22 20.01
CA GLU A 93 10.16 -5.69 20.85
C GLU A 93 9.30 -4.61 20.17
N THR A 94 9.86 -3.84 19.22
CA THR A 94 9.06 -2.83 18.47
C THR A 94 8.31 -3.41 17.27
N ARG A 95 8.66 -4.63 16.82
CA ARG A 95 7.92 -5.36 15.76
C ARG A 95 6.55 -5.84 16.23
N MET A 96 6.28 -5.91 17.54
CA MET A 96 4.98 -6.36 18.06
C MET A 96 3.92 -5.25 18.17
N LEU A 97 4.29 -3.97 18.17
CA LEU A 97 3.30 -2.89 18.39
C LEU A 97 2.80 -2.23 17.12
N HIS A 98 3.48 -2.38 16.00
CA HIS A 98 3.02 -1.87 14.71
C HIS A 98 3.19 -2.94 13.65
N ALA A 99 2.32 -3.95 13.72
CA ALA A 99 1.93 -4.64 12.49
C ALA A 99 1.50 -3.55 11.50
N PRO A 100 1.96 -3.57 10.23
CA PRO A 100 1.32 -2.75 9.21
C PRO A 100 -0.15 -3.10 9.30
N MET A 101 -0.98 -2.12 9.66
CA MET A 101 -2.41 -2.31 9.79
C MET A 101 -2.94 -2.43 8.36
N TRP A 102 -2.70 -3.60 7.78
CA TRP A 102 -3.28 -4.04 6.53
C TRP A 102 -4.76 -4.20 6.83
N GLU A 103 -5.51 -3.13 6.61
CA GLU A 103 -6.96 -3.19 6.61
C GLU A 103 -7.33 -4.28 5.59
N ILE A 104 -7.68 -5.47 6.10
CA ILE A 104 -8.12 -6.59 5.29
C ILE A 104 -9.27 -6.02 4.46
N PRO A 105 -9.14 -5.93 3.12
CA PRO A 105 -10.17 -5.33 2.30
C PRO A 105 -11.46 -6.05 2.65
N SER A 106 -12.49 -5.32 3.10
CA SER A 106 -13.74 -5.88 3.65
C SER A 106 -14.37 -6.97 2.76
N ARG A 107 -14.03 -6.96 1.46
CA ARG A 107 -14.34 -7.99 0.47
C ARG A 107 -13.84 -9.40 0.86
N TRP A 108 -12.70 -9.55 1.51
CA TRP A 108 -12.16 -10.86 1.96
C TRP A 108 -12.86 -11.41 3.19
N VAL A 109 -13.29 -10.54 4.11
CA VAL A 109 -14.08 -10.95 5.28
C VAL A 109 -15.38 -11.62 4.85
N VAL A 110 -16.04 -11.04 3.83
CA VAL A 110 -17.24 -11.63 3.23
C VAL A 110 -16.94 -13.02 2.66
N VAL A 111 -15.87 -13.19 1.90
CA VAL A 111 -15.47 -14.49 1.32
C VAL A 111 -15.23 -15.54 2.41
N ILE A 112 -14.49 -15.19 3.47
CA ILE A 112 -14.20 -16.10 4.58
C ILE A 112 -15.47 -16.49 5.33
N CYS A 113 -16.39 -15.53 5.57
CA CYS A 113 -17.69 -15.82 6.18
C CYS A 113 -18.56 -16.74 5.32
N TRP A 114 -18.58 -16.57 3.99
CA TRP A 114 -19.33 -17.48 3.12
C TRP A 114 -18.75 -18.90 3.11
N LEU A 115 -17.42 -19.04 3.16
CA LEU A 115 -16.77 -20.36 3.23
C LEU A 115 -17.13 -21.11 4.52
N SER A 116 -17.21 -20.44 5.67
CA SER A 116 -17.59 -21.08 6.93
C SER A 116 -19.05 -21.57 6.96
N VAL A 117 -19.95 -20.79 6.36
CA VAL A 117 -21.37 -21.18 6.19
C VAL A 117 -21.48 -22.40 5.30
N ILE A 118 -20.79 -22.41 4.14
CA ILE A 118 -20.81 -23.56 3.22
C ILE A 118 -20.25 -24.81 3.89
N ALA A 119 -19.13 -24.69 4.60
CA ALA A 119 -18.53 -25.82 5.32
C ALA A 119 -19.51 -26.41 6.36
N SER A 120 -20.23 -25.56 7.10
CA SER A 120 -21.22 -26.00 8.09
C SER A 120 -22.39 -26.74 7.46
N VAL A 121 -22.89 -26.25 6.31
CA VAL A 121 -23.96 -26.91 5.54
C VAL A 121 -23.49 -28.27 5.03
N VAL A 122 -22.27 -28.35 4.48
CA VAL A 122 -21.70 -29.62 3.97
C VAL A 122 -21.57 -30.65 5.09
N VAL A 123 -21.08 -30.25 6.27
CA VAL A 123 -21.00 -31.14 7.44
C VAL A 123 -22.39 -31.62 7.87
N GLY A 124 -23.39 -30.74 7.90
CA GLY A 124 -24.77 -31.11 8.21
C GLY A 124 -25.34 -32.13 7.22
N VAL A 125 -25.14 -31.92 5.91
CA VAL A 125 -25.60 -32.85 4.86
C VAL A 125 -24.91 -34.21 4.99
N LEU A 126 -23.59 -34.23 5.22
CA LEU A 126 -22.83 -35.48 5.40
C LEU A 126 -23.28 -36.29 6.62
N LEU A 127 -23.66 -35.62 7.71
CA LEU A 127 -24.18 -36.31 8.91
C LEU A 127 -25.56 -36.90 8.67
N VAL A 128 -26.44 -36.21 7.93
CA VAL A 128 -27.79 -36.71 7.59
C VAL A 128 -27.73 -37.87 6.61
N TRP A 129 -26.79 -37.87 5.66
CA TRP A 129 -26.64 -38.95 4.68
C TRP A 129 -25.99 -40.23 5.24
N LYS A 130 -25.27 -40.11 6.35
CA LYS A 130 -24.59 -41.25 7.00
C LYS A 130 -25.50 -41.99 7.99
N HIS A 131 -26.68 -41.46 8.31
CA HIS A 131 -27.67 -42.07 9.19
C HIS A 131 -28.83 -42.67 8.38
#